data_AF-A0A0D2UYS3-F1
#
_entry.id   AF-A0A0D2UYS3-F1
#
_cell.length_a   1.000
_cell.length_b   1.000
_cell.length_c   1.000
_cell.angle_alpha   90.00
_cell.angle_beta   90.00
_cell.angle_gamma   90.00
#
_symmetry.space_group_name_H-M   'P 1'
#
loop_
_entity.id
_entity.type
_entity.pdbx_description
1 polymer ?
#
loop_
_entity_poly.entity_id
_entity_poly.type
_entity_poly.pdbx_seq_one_letter_code
_entity_poly.pdbx_strand_id
1 'polypeptide(L)'
;NETAHMKPPQEYVPWVVVNNQPLRQDFENFAKYVCQAYKGDHKPATRKAQSSNLSPTIHASFAVPQQPAIPDFYKLALQWPPSVCSSTLNCKLPIPTEFKIHGIWAQDAHDRPVPPYGTNHRCTNPQPMTSQLARRVCIPLWNNLRSQWPNLKLGESIIKFWFKEWRKHGTCFDKAQDPLSYFQSAIQLRTNLNSAMGLTRGSTYTVQQAVNAVFQLIHAYPQISCNRNRTNNRQLLLSEMYICYERPTASHLLGTLKNCSHLYHGQCNSLSDIISFPM
;
A
#
# COMPACT_ATOMS: atom_id res chain seq x y z
N ASN A 1 16.24 43.78 -5.57
CA ASN A 1 15.22 42.80 -5.12
C ASN A 1 15.51 41.48 -5.83
N GLU A 2 16.21 40.56 -5.17
CA GLU A 2 16.83 39.37 -5.80
C GLU A 2 15.82 38.37 -6.36
N THR A 3 14.54 38.47 -6.02
CA THR A 3 13.51 37.49 -6.38
C THR A 3 12.59 37.96 -7.51
N ALA A 4 12.81 39.18 -8.01
CA ALA A 4 11.94 39.84 -9.00
C ALA A 4 11.89 39.17 -10.39
N HIS A 5 12.85 38.30 -10.70
CA HIS A 5 12.93 37.58 -11.98
C HIS A 5 12.28 36.19 -11.93
N MET A 6 11.79 35.75 -10.77
CA MET A 6 11.19 34.44 -10.57
C MET A 6 9.80 34.38 -11.22
N LYS A 7 9.49 33.26 -11.88
CA LYS A 7 8.19 33.02 -12.53
C LYS A 7 7.56 31.73 -11.99
N PRO A 8 6.38 31.79 -11.33
CA PRO A 8 5.65 33.00 -10.92
C PRO A 8 6.42 33.83 -9.86
N PRO A 9 6.08 35.12 -9.64
CA PRO A 9 6.73 35.95 -8.63
C PRO A 9 6.74 35.28 -7.25
N GLN A 10 7.80 35.52 -6.46
CA GLN A 10 7.88 35.00 -5.11
C GLN A 10 6.91 35.73 -4.18
N GLU A 11 5.84 35.05 -3.78
CA GLU A 11 4.82 35.58 -2.87
C GLU A 11 4.85 34.95 -1.47
N TYR A 12 5.55 33.81 -1.27
CA TYR A 12 5.53 33.04 -0.02
C TYR A 12 6.83 32.23 0.19
N VAL A 13 7.15 31.86 1.43
CA VAL A 13 8.31 31.02 1.81
C VAL A 13 7.82 29.80 2.61
N PRO A 14 8.23 28.56 2.29
CA PRO A 14 9.15 28.20 1.22
C PRO A 14 8.51 28.41 -0.17
N TRP A 15 9.27 29.01 -1.08
CA TRP A 15 8.83 29.24 -2.45
C TRP A 15 9.03 27.97 -3.26
N VAL A 16 7.97 27.16 -3.35
CA VAL A 16 7.98 25.90 -4.07
C VAL A 16 7.00 25.99 -5.24
N VAL A 17 7.50 25.78 -6.45
CA VAL A 17 6.72 25.84 -7.69
C VAL A 17 6.86 24.52 -8.43
N VAL A 18 5.75 23.99 -8.95
CA VAL A 18 5.74 22.81 -9.82
C VAL A 18 4.95 23.12 -11.08
N ASN A 19 5.58 22.97 -12.24
CA ASN A 19 4.97 23.26 -13.55
C ASN A 19 4.26 24.63 -13.58
N ASN A 20 4.98 25.65 -13.14
CA ASN A 20 4.55 27.05 -13.03
C ASN A 20 3.39 27.31 -12.04
N GLN A 21 3.03 26.33 -11.19
CA GLN A 21 2.03 26.49 -10.13
C GLN A 21 2.71 26.60 -8.76
N PRO A 22 2.55 27.72 -8.03
CA PRO A 22 3.11 27.89 -6.69
C PRO A 22 2.30 27.10 -5.67
N LEU A 23 2.98 26.32 -4.81
CA LEU A 23 2.32 25.40 -3.88
C LEU A 23 1.88 26.07 -2.57
N ARG A 24 2.48 27.22 -2.22
CA ARG A 24 2.15 28.00 -1.01
C ARG A 24 2.13 27.11 0.24
N GLN A 25 1.05 27.13 1.02
CA GLN A 25 0.89 26.32 2.24
C GLN A 25 0.80 24.81 1.95
N ASP A 26 0.55 24.39 0.71
CA ASP A 26 0.51 22.97 0.32
C ASP A 26 1.88 22.43 -0.12
N PHE A 27 2.98 23.14 0.19
CA PHE A 27 4.34 22.76 -0.20
C PHE A 27 4.75 21.37 0.34
N GLU A 28 4.21 20.94 1.49
CA GLU A 28 4.43 19.60 2.03
C GLU A 28 3.90 18.50 1.09
N ASN A 29 2.93 18.83 0.24
CA ASN A 29 2.41 17.96 -0.81
C ASN A 29 3.15 18.12 -2.15
N PHE A 30 4.32 18.78 -2.23
CA PHE A 30 5.12 18.98 -3.44
C PHE A 30 5.23 17.75 -4.35
N ALA A 31 5.57 16.63 -3.72
CA ALA A 31 5.34 15.26 -4.15
C ALA A 31 4.20 15.06 -5.18
N LYS A 32 2.96 15.33 -4.75
CA LYS A 32 1.72 15.17 -5.50
C LYS A 32 1.73 16.02 -6.75
N TYR A 33 2.12 17.28 -6.62
CA TYR A 33 2.14 18.21 -7.74
C TYR A 33 3.18 17.79 -8.79
N VAL A 34 4.36 17.33 -8.36
CA VAL A 34 5.39 16.83 -9.29
C VAL A 34 4.86 15.65 -10.08
N CYS A 35 4.16 14.73 -9.40
CA CYS A 35 3.65 13.53 -10.06
C CYS A 35 2.45 13.82 -10.96
N GLN A 36 1.60 14.78 -10.62
CA GLN A 36 0.50 15.24 -11.47
C GLN A 36 0.99 16.01 -12.71
N ALA A 37 2.07 16.78 -12.57
CA ALA A 37 2.66 17.55 -13.65
C ALA A 37 3.48 16.71 -14.64
N TYR A 38 3.91 15.51 -14.22
CA TYR A 38 4.74 14.65 -15.03
C TYR A 38 3.93 13.97 -16.14
N LYS A 39 4.28 14.25 -17.40
CA LYS A 39 3.60 13.75 -18.62
C LYS A 39 4.48 12.84 -19.49
N GLY A 40 5.68 12.47 -19.03
CA GLY A 40 6.64 11.70 -19.82
C GLY A 40 6.58 10.19 -19.55
N ASP A 41 6.92 9.39 -20.55
CA ASP A 41 7.04 7.92 -20.44
C ASP A 41 8.45 7.45 -19.99
N HIS A 42 9.37 8.38 -19.70
CA HIS A 42 10.79 8.09 -19.49
C HIS A 42 11.31 8.61 -18.15
N LYS A 43 11.65 7.68 -17.25
CA LYS A 43 12.31 7.91 -15.96
C LYS A 43 13.39 8.98 -16.10
N PRO A 44 13.29 10.14 -15.43
CA PRO A 44 14.35 11.12 -15.46
C PRO A 44 15.61 10.47 -14.88
N ALA A 45 16.72 10.50 -15.61
CA ALA A 45 18.00 10.09 -15.06
C ALA A 45 18.31 10.99 -13.85
N THR A 46 18.18 10.44 -12.64
CA THR A 46 18.66 11.12 -11.45
C THR A 46 20.17 11.21 -11.56
N ARG A 47 20.70 12.39 -11.89
CA ARG A 47 22.11 12.68 -11.64
C ARG A 47 22.37 12.32 -10.17
N LYS A 48 23.34 11.45 -9.95
CA LYS A 48 23.80 11.09 -8.60
C LYS A 48 24.10 12.40 -7.89
N ALA A 49 23.41 12.68 -6.77
CA ALA A 49 23.93 13.65 -5.82
C ALA A 49 25.28 13.09 -5.37
N GLN A 50 26.34 13.88 -5.51
CA GLN A 50 27.66 13.50 -5.03
C GLN A 50 27.55 13.19 -3.54
N SER A 51 27.86 11.95 -3.19
CA SER A 51 28.13 11.54 -1.82
C SER A 51 29.37 12.29 -1.36
N SER A 52 29.22 13.25 -0.45
CA SER A 52 30.35 13.76 0.31
C SER A 52 30.81 12.67 1.27
N ASN A 53 32.05 12.22 1.05
CA ASN A 53 32.74 11.29 1.94
C ASN A 53 33.05 11.96 3.28
N LEU A 54 32.66 11.34 4.38
CA LEU A 54 33.29 11.54 5.68
C LEU A 54 33.51 10.17 6.33
N SER A 55 34.78 9.89 6.63
CA SER A 55 35.27 8.66 7.27
C SER A 55 34.83 8.55 8.74
N PRO A 56 34.84 7.34 9.34
CA PRO A 56 34.30 7.10 10.67
C PRO A 56 35.40 7.05 11.74
N THR A 57 35.12 7.63 12.90
CA THR A 57 35.66 7.12 14.18
C THR A 57 34.82 7.66 15.32
N ILE A 58 33.98 6.82 15.95
CA ILE A 58 33.70 6.86 17.38
C ILE A 58 33.45 5.41 17.84
N HIS A 59 34.28 4.93 18.76
CA HIS A 59 34.00 3.78 19.61
C HIS A 59 32.86 4.12 20.57
N ALA A 60 31.79 3.33 20.58
CA ALA A 60 30.78 3.38 21.63
C ALA A 60 30.28 1.98 21.97
N SER A 61 30.10 1.78 23.25
CA SER A 61 29.89 0.52 23.98
C SER A 61 28.73 -0.32 23.46
N PHE A 62 28.93 -1.64 23.46
CA PHE A 62 27.93 -2.63 23.09
C PHE A 62 26.78 -2.69 24.10
N ALA A 63 25.69 -2.00 23.79
CA ALA A 63 24.37 -2.43 24.21
C ALA A 63 23.88 -3.47 23.19
N VAL A 64 23.46 -4.65 23.65
CA VAL A 64 22.86 -5.69 22.80
C VAL A 64 21.64 -5.06 22.10
N PRO A 65 21.62 -4.92 20.76
CA PRO A 65 20.46 -4.38 20.08
C PRO A 65 19.29 -5.33 20.31
N GLN A 66 18.18 -4.80 20.84
CA GLN A 66 16.90 -5.50 20.81
C GLN A 66 16.63 -5.87 19.35
N GLN A 67 16.59 -7.17 19.05
CA GLN A 67 16.44 -7.67 17.69
C GLN A 67 15.19 -7.05 17.07
N PRO A 68 15.25 -6.56 15.83
CA PRO A 68 14.06 -6.02 15.20
C PRO A 68 12.95 -7.06 15.19
N ALA A 69 11.69 -6.64 15.38
CA ALA A 69 10.55 -7.52 15.14
C ALA A 69 10.47 -7.78 13.63
N ILE A 70 11.20 -8.81 13.20
CA ILE A 70 11.30 -9.21 11.82
C ILE A 70 9.96 -9.84 11.42
N PRO A 71 9.34 -9.43 10.30
CA PRO A 71 8.13 -10.08 9.80
C PRO A 71 8.37 -11.55 9.51
N ASP A 72 7.39 -12.40 9.79
CA ASP A 72 7.44 -13.83 9.45
C ASP A 72 6.84 -14.09 8.06
N PHE A 73 5.83 -13.32 7.66
CA PHE A 73 5.21 -13.39 6.34
C PHE A 73 4.46 -12.11 5.98
N TYR A 74 3.87 -12.05 4.79
CA TYR A 74 3.13 -10.89 4.30
C TYR A 74 1.73 -11.26 3.80
N LYS A 75 0.77 -10.35 4.03
CA LYS A 75 -0.55 -10.36 3.39
C LYS A 75 -0.61 -9.30 2.30
N LEU A 76 -0.93 -9.68 1.06
CA LEU A 76 -1.45 -8.74 0.07
C LEU A 76 -2.92 -8.50 0.38
N ALA A 77 -3.24 -7.34 0.93
CA ALA A 77 -4.59 -6.88 1.17
C ALA A 77 -5.19 -6.31 -0.12
N LEU A 78 -6.24 -6.97 -0.60
CA LEU A 78 -7.05 -6.55 -1.73
C LEU A 78 -8.41 -6.09 -1.22
N GLN A 79 -8.88 -4.94 -1.69
CA GLN A 79 -10.21 -4.42 -1.37
C GLN A 79 -11.12 -4.54 -2.59
N TRP A 80 -12.38 -4.94 -2.36
CA TRP A 80 -13.45 -4.91 -3.36
C TRP A 80 -14.15 -3.55 -3.30
N PRO A 81 -13.93 -2.64 -4.27
CA PRO A 81 -14.39 -1.27 -4.13
C PRO A 81 -15.91 -1.14 -3.95
N PRO A 82 -16.79 -1.85 -4.68
CA PRO A 82 -18.24 -1.77 -4.46
C PRO A 82 -18.65 -2.05 -3.01
N SER A 83 -18.10 -3.11 -2.40
CA SER A 83 -18.38 -3.43 -1.00
C SER A 83 -17.87 -2.38 -0.03
N VAL A 84 -16.62 -1.93 -0.19
CA VAL A 84 -15.99 -0.95 0.70
C VAL A 84 -16.74 0.39 0.64
N CYS A 85 -17.19 0.80 -0.55
CA CYS A 85 -17.95 2.03 -0.77
C CYS A 85 -19.39 1.96 -0.23
N SER A 86 -20.00 0.78 -0.17
CA SER A 86 -21.32 0.58 0.44
C SER A 86 -21.29 0.29 1.95
N SER A 87 -20.10 0.12 2.53
CA SER A 87 -19.94 -0.21 3.96
C SER A 87 -19.15 0.85 4.72
N THR A 88 -17.85 0.95 4.49
CA THR A 88 -16.89 1.65 5.36
C THR A 88 -16.46 3.01 4.84
N LEU A 89 -16.46 3.24 3.52
CA LEU A 89 -15.98 4.48 2.91
C LEU A 89 -17.08 5.23 2.17
N ASN A 90 -16.94 6.57 2.13
CA ASN A 90 -17.60 7.38 1.11
C ASN A 90 -16.63 7.49 -0.06
N CYS A 91 -17.04 7.05 -1.24
CA CYS A 91 -16.13 6.85 -2.35
C CYS A 91 -16.23 7.91 -3.44
N LYS A 92 -15.14 8.06 -4.19
CA LYS A 92 -15.10 8.76 -5.47
C LYS A 92 -15.75 7.92 -6.56
N LEU A 93 -16.40 8.58 -7.51
CA LEU A 93 -16.94 7.96 -8.72
C LEU A 93 -15.96 8.16 -9.91
N PRO A 94 -15.94 7.23 -10.88
CA PRO A 94 -16.63 5.94 -10.88
C PRO A 94 -15.98 4.93 -9.92
N ILE A 95 -16.78 4.01 -9.38
CA ILE A 95 -16.30 2.94 -8.49
C ILE A 95 -15.69 1.83 -9.36
N PRO A 96 -14.42 1.43 -9.15
CA PRO A 96 -13.83 0.34 -9.91
C PRO A 96 -14.50 -1.01 -9.60
N THR A 97 -14.73 -1.84 -10.61
CA THR A 97 -15.39 -3.15 -10.48
C THR A 97 -14.38 -4.30 -10.54
N GLU A 98 -13.22 -4.10 -9.91
CA GLU A 98 -12.13 -5.08 -9.80
C GLU A 98 -11.50 -4.96 -8.43
N PHE A 99 -10.92 -6.05 -7.91
CA PHE A 99 -10.11 -5.95 -6.70
C PHE A 99 -8.99 -4.94 -6.90
N LYS A 100 -8.80 -4.05 -5.94
CA LYS A 100 -7.70 -3.08 -5.93
C LYS A 100 -6.83 -3.32 -4.71
N ILE A 101 -5.58 -2.91 -4.80
CA ILE A 101 -4.65 -3.02 -3.67
C ILE A 101 -5.16 -2.11 -2.55
N HIS A 102 -5.15 -2.63 -1.33
CA HIS A 102 -5.19 -1.82 -0.11
C HIS A 102 -3.79 -1.69 0.47
N GLY A 103 -3.02 -2.79 0.56
CA GLY A 103 -1.60 -2.75 0.90
C GLY A 103 -0.91 -4.11 0.98
N ILE A 104 0.38 -4.10 1.31
CA ILE A 104 1.12 -5.30 1.73
C ILE A 104 1.38 -5.15 3.23
N TRP A 105 0.89 -6.08 4.03
CA TRP A 105 0.91 -5.97 5.49
C TRP A 105 1.75 -7.09 6.09
N ALA A 106 2.86 -6.72 6.75
CA ALA A 106 3.72 -7.62 7.51
C ALA A 106 2.94 -8.28 8.66
N GLN A 107 3.11 -9.59 8.82
CA GLN A 107 2.55 -10.38 9.92
C GLN A 107 3.66 -11.08 10.71
N ASP A 108 3.43 -11.30 12.00
CA ASP A 108 4.22 -12.22 12.81
C ASP A 108 3.78 -13.69 12.61
N ALA A 109 4.49 -14.63 13.21
CA ALA A 109 4.25 -16.07 13.08
C ALA A 109 2.84 -16.51 13.53
N HIS A 110 2.14 -15.67 14.29
CA HIS A 110 0.80 -15.93 14.81
C HIS A 110 -0.29 -15.20 14.00
N ASP A 111 0.05 -14.72 12.79
CA ASP A 111 -0.83 -13.96 11.93
C ASP A 111 -1.36 -12.67 12.57
N ARG A 112 -0.52 -12.03 13.39
CA ARG A 112 -0.82 -10.71 13.98
C ARG A 112 -0.10 -9.62 13.18
N PRO A 113 -0.76 -8.47 12.93
CA PRO A 113 -0.13 -7.37 12.22
C PRO A 113 1.13 -6.87 12.95
N VAL A 114 2.23 -6.79 12.23
CA VAL A 114 3.45 -6.13 12.72
C VAL A 114 3.16 -4.63 12.88
N PRO A 115 3.37 -4.05 14.08
CA PRO A 115 3.19 -2.62 14.31
C PRO A 115 4.05 -1.76 13.36
N PRO A 116 3.66 -0.51 13.09
CA PRO A 116 4.48 0.41 12.31
C PRO A 116 5.85 0.65 12.96
N TYR A 117 6.85 0.96 12.15
CA TYR A 117 8.18 1.33 12.65
C TYR A 117 8.08 2.48 13.67
N GLY A 118 8.65 2.28 14.85
CA GLY A 118 8.67 3.24 15.95
C GLY A 118 9.89 3.07 16.85
N THR A 119 10.06 3.98 17.80
CA THR A 119 11.19 3.96 18.76
C THR A 119 11.27 2.63 19.53
N ASN A 120 10.10 2.13 19.95
CA ASN A 120 9.94 0.89 20.72
C ASN A 120 9.66 -0.34 19.85
N HIS A 121 9.53 -0.14 18.53
CA HIS A 121 9.21 -1.20 17.58
C HIS A 121 10.01 -0.98 16.30
N ARG A 122 11.28 -1.40 16.34
CA ARG A 122 12.13 -1.40 15.16
C ARG A 122 11.93 -2.73 14.47
N CYS A 123 11.42 -2.73 13.25
CA CYS A 123 11.28 -3.92 12.40
C CYS A 123 12.42 -4.03 11.37
N THR A 124 13.25 -2.98 11.26
CA THR A 124 14.44 -2.92 10.42
C THR A 124 15.51 -2.07 11.10
N ASN A 125 16.77 -2.25 10.71
CA ASN A 125 17.90 -1.41 11.13
C ASN A 125 18.84 -1.30 9.92
N PRO A 126 19.08 -0.11 9.33
CA PRO A 126 18.77 1.25 9.81
C PRO A 126 17.30 1.68 9.69
N GLN A 127 16.96 2.87 10.20
CA GLN A 127 15.61 3.46 10.11
C GLN A 127 15.14 3.54 8.63
N PRO A 128 13.88 3.17 8.33
CA PRO A 128 13.37 3.16 6.96
C PRO A 128 13.17 4.57 6.41
N MET A 129 13.22 4.69 5.09
CA MET A 129 13.11 5.97 4.39
C MET A 129 11.66 6.49 4.42
N THR A 130 11.43 7.67 5.03
CA THR A 130 10.07 8.25 5.15
C THR A 130 9.81 9.43 4.21
N SER A 131 10.80 10.28 3.93
CA SER A 131 10.59 11.57 3.27
C SER A 131 10.74 11.58 1.73
N GLN A 132 11.15 10.47 1.09
CA GLN A 132 11.45 10.46 -0.36
C GLN A 132 10.45 9.67 -1.22
N LEU A 133 9.30 9.29 -0.65
CA LEU A 133 8.31 8.43 -1.32
C LEU A 133 7.91 8.96 -2.69
N ALA A 134 7.57 10.24 -2.77
CA ALA A 134 6.97 10.78 -3.96
C ALA A 134 7.91 10.87 -5.16
N ARG A 135 9.17 11.28 -4.93
CA ARG A 135 10.13 11.36 -6.01
C ARG A 135 10.55 9.98 -6.51
N ARG A 136 10.73 9.01 -5.61
CA ARG A 136 11.23 7.68 -5.96
C ARG A 136 10.15 6.73 -6.47
N VAL A 137 8.94 6.80 -5.91
CA VAL A 137 7.85 5.85 -6.18
C VAL A 137 6.88 6.42 -7.20
N CYS A 138 6.41 7.65 -6.97
CA CYS A 138 5.26 8.14 -7.69
C CYS A 138 5.60 8.53 -9.14
N ILE A 139 6.83 8.96 -9.46
CA ILE A 139 7.25 9.23 -10.84
C ILE A 139 7.28 7.93 -11.69
N PRO A 140 8.03 6.88 -11.32
CA PRO A 140 8.14 5.69 -12.16
C PRO A 140 6.89 4.79 -12.17
N LEU A 141 6.05 4.82 -11.13
CA LEU A 141 4.92 3.91 -11.00
C LEU A 141 3.55 4.60 -11.07
N TRP A 142 3.49 5.88 -11.44
CA TRP A 142 2.27 6.69 -11.36
C TRP A 142 1.04 5.99 -11.94
N ASN A 143 1.15 5.54 -13.20
CA ASN A 143 0.05 4.96 -13.94
C ASN A 143 -0.37 3.60 -13.36
N ASN A 144 0.61 2.74 -13.03
CA ASN A 144 0.35 1.44 -12.43
C ASN A 144 -0.31 1.58 -11.05
N LEU A 145 0.20 2.48 -10.19
CA LEU A 145 -0.38 2.71 -8.87
C LEU A 145 -1.76 3.33 -8.96
N ARG A 146 -2.00 4.28 -9.87
CA ARG A 146 -3.34 4.86 -10.08
C ARG A 146 -4.35 3.80 -10.52
N SER A 147 -3.93 2.84 -11.35
CA SER A 147 -4.79 1.77 -11.87
C SER A 147 -5.03 0.63 -10.86
N GLN A 148 -3.97 0.18 -10.19
CA GLN A 148 -3.98 -1.01 -9.32
C GLN A 148 -4.19 -0.69 -7.84
N TRP A 149 -3.78 0.49 -7.39
CA TRP A 149 -3.85 0.95 -5.99
C TRP A 149 -4.48 2.35 -5.86
N PRO A 150 -5.67 2.60 -6.43
CA PRO A 150 -6.34 3.89 -6.33
C PRO A 150 -6.70 4.25 -4.89
N ASN A 151 -6.75 5.55 -4.59
CA ASN A 151 -7.47 6.02 -3.41
C ASN A 151 -8.97 6.12 -3.72
N LEU A 152 -9.76 5.26 -3.07
CA LEU A 152 -11.22 5.23 -3.19
C LEU A 152 -11.90 6.35 -2.39
N LYS A 153 -11.30 6.81 -1.27
CA LYS A 153 -11.93 7.71 -0.31
C LYS A 153 -12.12 9.13 -0.84
N LEU A 154 -13.36 9.62 -0.85
CA LEU A 154 -13.71 10.99 -1.19
C LEU A 154 -13.02 11.98 -0.25
N GLY A 155 -12.49 13.08 -0.80
CA GLY A 155 -11.78 14.12 -0.03
C GLY A 155 -10.33 13.79 0.35
N GLU A 156 -9.80 12.61 0.00
CA GLU A 156 -8.39 12.26 0.24
C GLU A 156 -7.55 12.27 -1.05
N SER A 157 -6.29 12.74 -0.96
CA SER A 157 -5.37 12.68 -2.09
C SER A 157 -4.76 11.28 -2.23
N ILE A 158 -4.47 10.86 -3.46
CA ILE A 158 -3.89 9.53 -3.73
C ILE A 158 -2.50 9.37 -3.09
N ILE A 159 -1.69 10.44 -3.09
CA ILE A 159 -0.39 10.46 -2.43
C ILE A 159 -0.51 10.31 -0.92
N LYS A 160 -1.46 11.01 -0.29
CA LYS A 160 -1.68 10.92 1.15
C LYS A 160 -2.06 9.49 1.56
N PHE A 161 -2.87 8.82 0.75
CA PHE A 161 -3.21 7.41 0.95
C PHE A 161 -1.97 6.52 0.86
N TRP A 162 -1.19 6.58 -0.23
CA TRP A 162 0.03 5.78 -0.36
C TRP A 162 1.07 6.06 0.74
N PHE A 163 1.20 7.31 1.17
CA PHE A 163 2.08 7.67 2.27
C PHE A 163 1.65 7.05 3.60
N LYS A 164 0.34 7.00 3.87
CA LYS A 164 -0.20 6.31 5.05
C LYS A 164 0.11 4.82 5.00
N GLU A 165 -0.15 4.16 3.86
CA GLU A 165 0.14 2.74 3.67
C GLU A 165 1.64 2.44 3.83
N TRP A 166 2.50 3.27 3.24
CA TRP A 166 3.95 3.16 3.42
C TRP A 166 4.34 3.30 4.89
N ARG A 167 3.92 4.39 5.55
CA ARG A 167 4.32 4.69 6.92
C ARG A 167 3.86 3.60 7.89
N LYS A 168 2.65 3.09 7.70
CA LYS A 168 2.02 2.11 8.58
C LYS A 168 2.54 0.69 8.33
N HIS A 169 2.79 0.32 7.08
CA HIS A 169 3.08 -1.06 6.69
C HIS A 169 4.42 -1.21 5.97
N GLY A 170 4.66 -0.38 4.95
CA GLY A 170 5.88 -0.48 4.12
C GLY A 170 7.20 -0.19 4.85
N THR A 171 7.17 0.58 5.93
CA THR A 171 8.35 0.83 6.79
C THR A 171 8.87 -0.42 7.50
N CYS A 172 8.06 -1.48 7.57
CA CYS A 172 8.44 -2.81 8.06
C CYS A 172 8.52 -3.87 6.97
N PHE A 173 8.60 -3.45 5.70
CA PHE A 173 8.93 -4.35 4.60
C PHE A 173 10.42 -4.72 4.63
N ASP A 174 10.80 -5.93 4.20
CA ASP A 174 12.19 -6.40 4.25
C ASP A 174 13.17 -5.46 3.53
N LYS A 175 12.71 -4.78 2.47
CA LYS A 175 13.47 -3.78 1.72
C LYS A 175 12.99 -2.35 2.02
N ALA A 176 12.67 -2.04 3.27
CA ALA A 176 12.12 -0.73 3.65
C ALA A 176 13.07 0.48 3.37
N GLN A 177 14.33 0.22 3.04
CA GLN A 177 15.27 1.24 2.54
C GLN A 177 15.03 1.63 1.07
N ASP A 178 14.29 0.81 0.34
CA ASP A 178 13.85 1.07 -1.02
C ASP A 178 12.32 1.06 -1.10
N PRO A 179 11.66 2.20 -0.87
CA PRO A 179 10.20 2.28 -0.96
C PRO A 179 9.65 1.87 -2.33
N LEU A 180 10.45 2.02 -3.41
CA LEU A 180 10.03 1.60 -4.75
C LEU A 180 9.73 0.11 -4.77
N SER A 181 10.58 -0.71 -4.14
CA SER A 181 10.40 -2.17 -4.08
C SER A 181 9.07 -2.60 -3.45
N TYR A 182 8.61 -1.92 -2.39
CA TYR A 182 7.32 -2.23 -1.74
C TYR A 182 6.13 -2.01 -2.69
N PHE A 183 6.10 -0.86 -3.36
CA PHE A 183 5.01 -0.53 -4.30
C PHE A 183 5.07 -1.37 -5.56
N GLN A 184 6.27 -1.63 -6.11
CA GLN A 184 6.46 -2.54 -7.24
C GLN A 184 5.98 -3.95 -6.89
N SER A 185 6.32 -4.44 -5.70
CA SER A 185 5.90 -5.75 -5.23
C SER A 185 4.38 -5.86 -5.18
N ALA A 186 3.71 -4.85 -4.60
CA ALA A 186 2.25 -4.84 -4.52
C ALA A 186 1.58 -4.83 -5.90
N ILE A 187 2.09 -4.01 -6.82
CA ILE A 187 1.60 -3.97 -8.21
C ILE A 187 1.80 -5.32 -8.88
N GLN A 188 3.01 -5.89 -8.82
CA GLN A 188 3.33 -7.15 -9.49
C GLN A 188 2.47 -8.29 -8.96
N LEU A 189 2.34 -8.41 -7.63
CA LEU A 189 1.48 -9.43 -7.02
C LEU A 189 0.02 -9.25 -7.44
N ARG A 190 -0.49 -8.02 -7.47
CA ARG A 190 -1.87 -7.77 -7.92
C ARG A 190 -2.06 -8.09 -9.41
N THR A 191 -1.14 -7.68 -10.26
CA THR A 191 -1.24 -7.87 -11.72
C THR A 191 -1.20 -9.35 -12.11
N ASN A 192 -0.54 -10.20 -11.31
CA ASN A 192 -0.49 -11.64 -11.54
C ASN A 192 -1.77 -12.39 -11.09
N LEU A 193 -2.76 -11.68 -10.53
CA LEU A 193 -4.01 -12.26 -10.02
C LEU A 193 -5.22 -11.89 -10.89
N ASN A 194 -6.18 -12.81 -11.00
CA ASN A 194 -7.47 -12.57 -11.64
C ASN A 194 -8.20 -11.38 -10.99
N SER A 195 -8.83 -10.52 -11.80
CA SER A 195 -9.41 -9.27 -11.30
C SER A 195 -10.58 -9.41 -10.32
N ALA A 196 -11.27 -10.55 -10.34
CA ALA A 196 -12.35 -10.91 -9.42
C ALA A 196 -12.01 -12.14 -8.58
N MET A 197 -10.77 -12.64 -8.63
CA MET A 197 -10.30 -13.82 -7.91
C MET A 197 -11.17 -15.07 -8.13
N GLY A 198 -11.71 -15.24 -9.35
CA GLY A 198 -12.56 -16.38 -9.69
C GLY A 198 -14.02 -16.27 -9.19
N LEU A 199 -14.41 -15.14 -8.62
CA LEU A 199 -15.79 -14.88 -8.18
C LEU A 199 -16.61 -14.16 -9.26
N THR A 200 -17.91 -14.43 -9.29
CA THR A 200 -18.87 -13.81 -10.19
C THR A 200 -19.50 -12.60 -9.55
N ARG A 201 -19.27 -11.41 -10.15
CA ARG A 201 -19.86 -10.14 -9.70
C ARG A 201 -21.38 -10.22 -9.71
N GLY A 202 -22.01 -9.64 -8.70
CA GLY A 202 -23.45 -9.70 -8.47
C GLY A 202 -23.95 -10.97 -7.78
N SER A 203 -23.08 -11.94 -7.49
CA SER A 203 -23.45 -13.19 -6.84
C SER A 203 -23.33 -13.15 -5.32
N THR A 204 -23.88 -14.17 -4.66
CA THR A 204 -23.71 -14.45 -3.23
C THR A 204 -22.99 -15.78 -3.04
N TYR A 205 -22.24 -15.87 -1.96
CA TYR A 205 -21.45 -17.05 -1.59
C TYR A 205 -21.54 -17.28 -0.10
N THR A 206 -21.37 -18.52 0.36
CA THR A 206 -20.83 -18.71 1.71
C THR A 206 -19.35 -18.32 1.71
N VAL A 207 -18.81 -17.93 2.86
CA VAL A 207 -17.37 -17.67 2.99
C VAL A 207 -16.55 -18.88 2.51
N GLN A 208 -16.97 -20.11 2.84
CA GLN A 208 -16.31 -21.34 2.37
C GLN A 208 -16.28 -21.45 0.83
N GLN A 209 -17.39 -21.15 0.16
CA GLN A 209 -17.46 -21.19 -1.30
C GLN A 209 -16.49 -20.19 -1.92
N ALA A 210 -16.43 -18.97 -1.39
CA ALA A 210 -15.49 -17.95 -1.86
C ALA A 210 -14.03 -18.39 -1.63
N VAL A 211 -13.70 -18.89 -0.44
CA VAL A 211 -12.37 -19.45 -0.13
C VAL A 211 -11.98 -20.56 -1.10
N ASN A 212 -12.90 -21.50 -1.37
CA ASN A 212 -12.65 -22.63 -2.26
C ASN A 212 -12.46 -22.19 -3.72
N ALA A 213 -13.26 -21.24 -4.20
CA ALA A 213 -13.14 -20.71 -5.55
C ALA A 213 -11.75 -20.07 -5.78
N VAL A 214 -11.27 -19.30 -4.81
CA VAL A 214 -9.93 -18.70 -4.85
C VAL A 214 -8.85 -19.77 -4.75
N PHE A 215 -9.00 -20.76 -3.86
CA PHE A 215 -8.04 -21.86 -3.74
C PHE A 215 -7.87 -22.63 -5.05
N GLN A 216 -8.97 -22.90 -5.77
CA GLN A 216 -8.89 -23.57 -7.08
C GLN A 216 -8.16 -22.75 -8.14
N LEU A 217 -8.15 -21.42 -8.00
CA LEU A 217 -7.49 -20.52 -8.94
C LEU A 217 -5.99 -20.34 -8.65
N ILE A 218 -5.60 -20.22 -7.38
CA ILE A 218 -4.22 -19.85 -7.00
C ILE A 218 -3.47 -20.91 -6.21
N HIS A 219 -4.14 -22.03 -5.88
CA HIS A 219 -3.61 -23.15 -5.07
C HIS A 219 -3.12 -22.76 -3.66
N ALA A 220 -3.71 -21.69 -3.10
CA ALA A 220 -3.46 -21.25 -1.73
C ALA A 220 -4.75 -20.69 -1.13
N TYR A 221 -4.98 -20.96 0.16
CA TYR A 221 -6.15 -20.47 0.86
C TYR A 221 -6.04 -18.98 1.19
N PRO A 222 -7.00 -18.14 0.75
CA PRO A 222 -7.05 -16.73 1.15
C PRO A 222 -7.70 -16.57 2.53
N GLN A 223 -7.64 -15.35 3.07
CA GLN A 223 -8.53 -14.91 4.15
C GLN A 223 -9.57 -13.93 3.60
N ILE A 224 -10.86 -14.19 3.87
CA ILE A 224 -11.98 -13.35 3.44
C ILE A 224 -12.39 -12.39 4.56
N SER A 225 -12.39 -11.08 4.30
CA SER A 225 -12.79 -10.05 5.26
C SER A 225 -14.11 -9.43 4.88
N CYS A 226 -15.02 -9.33 5.83
CA CYS A 226 -16.39 -8.89 5.58
C CYS A 226 -16.73 -7.61 6.35
N ASN A 227 -17.60 -6.80 5.76
CA ASN A 227 -18.30 -5.71 6.44
C ASN A 227 -19.78 -5.72 6.09
N ARG A 228 -20.58 -5.07 6.93
CA ARG A 228 -22.02 -4.89 6.75
C ARG A 228 -22.30 -3.73 5.82
N ASN A 229 -23.29 -3.91 4.97
CA ASN A 229 -23.82 -2.81 4.17
C ASN A 229 -24.38 -1.73 5.10
N ARG A 230 -24.04 -0.46 4.85
CA ARG A 230 -24.49 0.66 5.67
C ARG A 230 -26.00 0.89 5.59
N THR A 231 -26.61 0.59 4.44
CA THR A 231 -28.07 0.76 4.24
C THR A 231 -28.87 -0.48 4.63
N ASN A 232 -28.26 -1.66 4.56
CA ASN A 232 -28.87 -2.92 5.00
C ASN A 232 -27.88 -3.68 5.90
N ASN A 233 -27.91 -3.40 7.21
CA ASN A 233 -26.96 -3.98 8.17
C ASN A 233 -27.01 -5.52 8.28
N ARG A 234 -28.08 -6.17 7.80
CA ARG A 234 -28.18 -7.64 7.75
C ARG A 234 -27.34 -8.25 6.63
N GLN A 235 -27.07 -7.48 5.56
CA GLN A 235 -26.27 -7.93 4.43
C GLN A 235 -24.77 -7.86 4.77
N LEU A 236 -24.09 -9.00 4.77
CA LEU A 236 -22.63 -9.08 4.76
C LEU A 236 -22.09 -8.94 3.33
N LEU A 237 -21.03 -8.16 3.19
CA LEU A 237 -20.36 -7.88 1.94
C LEU A 237 -18.91 -8.37 2.02
N LEU A 238 -18.45 -9.08 0.99
CA LEU A 238 -17.01 -9.37 0.81
C LEU A 238 -16.30 -8.03 0.58
N SER A 239 -15.59 -7.52 1.58
CA SER A 239 -14.99 -6.19 1.56
C SER A 239 -13.52 -6.23 1.20
N GLU A 240 -12.77 -7.13 1.83
CA GLU A 240 -11.36 -7.35 1.52
C GLU A 240 -11.05 -8.84 1.40
N MET A 241 -9.95 -9.14 0.72
CA MET A 241 -9.39 -10.46 0.61
C MET A 241 -7.88 -10.36 0.84
N TYR A 242 -7.33 -11.21 1.70
CA TYR A 242 -5.90 -11.26 1.95
C TYR A 242 -5.31 -12.51 1.31
N ILE A 243 -4.27 -12.32 0.50
CA ILE A 243 -3.46 -13.40 -0.07
C ILE A 243 -2.14 -13.45 0.68
N CYS A 244 -1.80 -14.60 1.25
CA CYS A 244 -0.61 -14.75 2.07
C CYS A 244 0.60 -15.20 1.25
N TYR A 245 1.73 -14.58 1.52
CA TYR A 245 3.02 -14.88 0.90
C TYR A 245 4.06 -15.11 1.97
N GLU A 246 4.91 -16.11 1.79
CA GLU A 246 6.09 -16.29 2.61
C GLU A 246 6.94 -15.03 2.61
N ARG A 247 7.80 -14.90 3.63
CA ARG A 247 8.80 -13.84 3.62
C ARG A 247 9.76 -14.03 2.43
N PRO A 248 10.02 -12.99 1.62
CA PRO A 248 10.96 -13.09 0.51
C PRO A 248 12.37 -13.46 1.01
N THR A 249 13.02 -14.38 0.31
CA THR A 249 14.45 -14.70 0.53
C THR A 249 15.34 -13.79 -0.32
N ALA A 250 16.65 -13.80 -0.10
CA ALA A 250 17.59 -12.92 -0.80
C ALA A 250 17.52 -12.99 -2.35
N SER A 251 17.03 -14.10 -2.90
CA SER A 251 16.90 -14.34 -4.34
C SER A 251 15.56 -13.88 -4.96
N HIS A 252 14.53 -13.61 -4.16
CA HIS A 252 13.20 -13.23 -4.69
C HIS A 252 12.68 -11.95 -4.03
N LEU A 253 12.23 -11.00 -4.85
CA LEU A 253 11.54 -9.79 -4.36
C LEU A 253 10.14 -10.08 -3.84
N LEU A 254 9.56 -11.21 -4.26
CA LEU A 254 8.22 -11.67 -3.89
C LEU A 254 8.35 -13.04 -3.25
N GLY A 255 7.79 -13.21 -2.05
CA GLY A 255 7.68 -14.53 -1.45
C GLY A 255 6.77 -15.46 -2.26
N THR A 256 6.85 -16.76 -1.99
CA THR A 256 5.94 -17.75 -2.56
C THR A 256 4.57 -17.67 -1.89
N LEU A 257 3.51 -18.01 -2.62
CA LEU A 257 2.18 -18.15 -2.02
C LEU A 257 2.22 -19.16 -0.87
N LYS A 258 1.46 -18.85 0.18
CA LYS A 258 1.20 -19.76 1.31
C LYS A 258 -0.26 -19.68 1.69
N ASN A 259 -0.74 -20.70 2.41
CA ASN A 259 -2.07 -20.65 3.01
C ASN A 259 -2.12 -19.58 4.11
N CYS A 260 -3.16 -18.76 4.10
CA CYS A 260 -3.49 -17.94 5.26
C CYS A 260 -3.99 -18.83 6.41
N SER A 261 -3.50 -18.59 7.63
CA SER A 261 -3.84 -19.39 8.81
C SER A 261 -5.30 -19.26 9.23
N HIS A 262 -5.91 -18.11 8.97
CA HIS A 262 -7.32 -17.84 9.21
C HIS A 262 -8.03 -17.58 7.88
N LEU A 263 -9.19 -18.20 7.68
CA LEU A 263 -9.93 -18.13 6.41
C LEU A 263 -10.96 -16.99 6.37
N TYR A 264 -11.30 -16.40 7.51
CA TYR A 264 -12.22 -15.27 7.60
C TYR A 264 -11.73 -14.20 8.58
N HIS A 265 -12.27 -12.98 8.44
CA HIS A 265 -11.94 -11.80 9.24
C HIS A 265 -13.07 -10.75 9.21
N GLY A 266 -12.93 -9.71 10.04
CA GLY A 266 -13.83 -8.57 10.06
C GLY A 266 -15.15 -8.93 10.73
N GLN A 267 -16.27 -8.73 10.03
CA GLN A 267 -17.61 -9.03 10.53
C GLN A 267 -18.15 -10.40 10.09
N CYS A 268 -17.33 -11.20 9.42
CA CYS A 268 -17.60 -12.63 9.21
C CYS A 268 -17.16 -13.40 10.46
N ASN A 269 -18.02 -14.29 10.94
CA ASN A 269 -17.83 -15.08 12.17
C ASN A 269 -17.67 -16.57 11.87
N SER A 270 -18.07 -17.03 10.69
CA SER A 270 -18.01 -18.43 10.30
C SER A 270 -17.80 -18.63 8.81
N LEU A 271 -17.37 -19.83 8.43
CA LEU A 271 -17.26 -20.27 7.03
C LEU A 271 -18.63 -20.42 6.35
N SER A 272 -19.72 -20.56 7.14
CA SER A 272 -21.10 -20.64 6.66
C SER A 272 -21.76 -19.28 6.42
N ASP A 273 -21.13 -18.18 6.84
CA ASP A 273 -21.71 -16.84 6.66
C ASP A 273 -21.93 -16.55 5.17
N ILE A 274 -23.12 -16.04 4.84
CA ILE A 274 -23.48 -15.67 3.46
C ILE A 274 -23.03 -14.23 3.20
N ILE A 275 -22.19 -14.06 2.18
CA ILE A 275 -21.61 -12.80 1.76
C ILE A 275 -22.06 -12.46 0.34
N SER A 276 -22.37 -11.19 0.10
CA SER A 276 -22.62 -10.67 -1.25
C SER A 276 -21.31 -10.17 -1.87
N PHE A 277 -21.16 -10.39 -3.18
CA PHE A 277 -20.09 -9.84 -4.01
C PHE A 277 -20.71 -8.90 -5.06
N PRO A 278 -21.03 -7.65 -4.70
CA PRO A 278 -21.80 -6.74 -5.55
C PRO A 278 -21.06 -6.34 -6.84
N MET A 279 -21.83 -5.92 -7.85
CA MET A 279 -21.29 -5.47 -9.15
C MET A 279 -20.41 -4.23 -9.05
#